data_AF-A0A8B6F9W2-F1
#
_entry.id   AF-A0A8B6F9W2-F1
#
_cell.length_a   1.000
_cell.length_b   1.000
_cell.length_c   1.000
_cell.angle_alpha   90.00
_cell.angle_beta   90.00
_cell.angle_gamma   90.00
#
_symmetry.space_group_name_H-M   'P 1'
#
loop_
_entity.id
_entity.type
_entity.pdbx_description
1 polymer ?
#
loop_
_entity_poly.entity_id
_entity_poly.type
_entity_poly.pdbx_seq_one_letter_code
_entity_poly.pdbx_strand_id
1 'polypeptide(L)'
;MHSSCDPSSQCRSDEKCEPKRIAVTDPVAEKLLLGILLNSTIFKYPQDYVLGKDTFYVESFNNVINIYQDRRIAFGDKQYNARSNLAVCQWNENVDRDYTSISNPRNPRTPRSVRGKKTFKFRGNIWKTFVNVVYSRKRTRRN
;
A
#
# COMPACT_ATOMS: atom_id res chain seq x y z
N MET A 1 12.82 -14.65 28.40
CA MET A 1 13.71 -13.51 28.10
C MET A 1 14.89 -13.98 27.27
N HIS A 2 15.13 -13.38 26.10
CA HIS A 2 16.24 -13.79 25.22
C HIS A 2 17.54 -13.04 25.60
N SER A 3 18.65 -13.76 25.70
CA SER A 3 19.94 -13.22 26.18
C SER A 3 20.82 -12.62 25.09
N SER A 4 20.57 -12.93 23.81
CA SER A 4 21.38 -12.51 22.65
C SER A 4 20.73 -11.42 21.78
N CYS A 5 19.75 -10.67 22.30
CA CYS A 5 19.04 -9.64 21.54
C CYS A 5 19.56 -8.23 21.84
N ASP A 6 19.48 -7.36 20.82
CA ASP A 6 19.88 -5.95 20.93
C ASP A 6 19.13 -5.25 22.09
N PRO A 7 19.80 -4.38 22.88
CA PRO A 7 19.21 -3.74 24.06
C PRO A 7 17.93 -2.94 23.78
N SER A 8 17.76 -2.43 22.55
CA SER A 8 16.58 -1.65 22.15
C SER A 8 15.39 -2.52 21.70
N SER A 9 15.57 -3.84 21.58
CA SER A 9 14.56 -4.75 21.05
C SER A 9 13.38 -4.95 22.01
N GLN A 10 12.16 -4.90 21.48
CA GLN A 10 10.91 -5.11 22.25
C GLN A 10 10.89 -6.41 23.05
N CYS A 11 11.58 -7.46 22.60
CA CYS A 11 11.68 -8.75 23.30
C CYS A 11 12.45 -8.71 24.63
N ARG A 12 13.14 -7.60 24.92
CA ARG A 12 13.85 -7.35 26.19
C ARG A 12 13.10 -6.34 27.07
N SER A 13 12.35 -5.43 26.45
CA SER A 13 11.64 -4.34 27.12
C SER A 13 10.21 -4.69 27.56
N ASP A 14 9.49 -5.52 26.79
CA ASP A 14 8.11 -5.92 27.09
C ASP A 14 8.05 -7.37 27.59
N GLU A 15 7.53 -7.56 28.81
CA GLU A 15 7.37 -8.87 29.44
C GLU A 15 6.35 -9.78 28.72
N LYS A 16 5.47 -9.18 27.91
CA LYS A 16 4.45 -9.84 27.06
C LYS A 16 4.85 -9.88 25.58
N CYS A 17 6.14 -9.94 25.26
CA CYS A 17 6.56 -10.10 23.87
C CYS A 17 6.26 -11.54 23.40
N GLU A 18 5.12 -11.73 22.73
CA GLU A 18 4.83 -13.01 22.07
C GLU A 18 5.75 -13.19 20.85
N PRO A 19 6.44 -14.34 20.73
CA PRO A 19 7.28 -14.62 19.57
C PRO A 19 6.42 -14.71 18.31
N LYS A 20 6.69 -13.83 17.33
CA LYS A 20 6.00 -13.84 16.02
C LYS A 20 6.19 -15.13 15.22
N ARG A 21 7.21 -15.93 15.55
CA ARG A 21 7.53 -17.21 14.93
C ARG A 21 7.86 -18.22 16.03
N ILE A 22 6.89 -19.06 16.35
CA ILE A 22 7.08 -20.21 17.26
C ILE A 22 7.55 -21.38 16.39
N ALA A 23 8.68 -21.98 16.75
CA ALA A 23 9.14 -23.19 16.08
C ALA A 23 8.15 -24.33 16.35
N VAL A 24 7.78 -25.08 15.30
CA VAL A 24 6.98 -26.30 15.46
C VAL A 24 7.85 -27.32 16.20
N THR A 25 7.43 -27.73 17.39
CA THR A 25 8.17 -28.67 18.24
C THR A 25 7.67 -30.11 18.11
N ASP A 26 6.41 -30.29 17.70
CA ASP A 26 5.82 -31.61 17.52
C ASP A 26 6.28 -32.24 16.19
N PRO A 27 6.96 -33.41 16.21
CA PRO A 27 7.44 -34.07 14.99
C PRO A 27 6.31 -34.53 14.06
N VAL A 28 5.09 -34.75 14.59
CA VAL A 28 3.93 -35.12 13.76
C VAL A 28 3.42 -33.90 13.00
N ALA A 29 3.24 -32.76 13.69
CA ALA A 29 2.89 -31.49 13.07
C ALA A 29 3.93 -31.06 12.02
N GLU A 30 5.23 -31.25 12.30
CA GLU A 30 6.30 -30.96 11.35
C GLU A 30 6.15 -31.79 10.07
N LYS A 31 5.94 -33.12 10.19
CA LYS A 31 5.72 -33.99 9.03
C LYS A 31 4.49 -33.59 8.21
N LEU A 32 3.39 -33.26 8.87
CA LEU A 32 2.16 -32.82 8.19
C LEU A 32 2.38 -31.51 7.43
N LEU A 33 3.03 -30.54 8.07
CA LEU A 33 3.34 -29.26 7.47
C LEU A 33 4.28 -29.42 6.27
N LEU A 34 5.34 -30.20 6.41
CA LEU A 34 6.26 -30.52 5.31
C LEU A 34 5.54 -31.22 4.17
N GLY A 35 4.65 -32.18 4.47
CA GLY A 35 3.84 -32.86 3.48
C GLY A 35 2.95 -31.89 2.68
N ILE A 36 2.31 -30.93 3.35
CA ILE A 36 1.50 -29.91 2.68
C ILE A 36 2.37 -28.99 1.83
N LEU A 37 3.48 -28.50 2.39
CA LEU A 37 4.37 -27.59 1.69
C LEU A 37 4.93 -28.23 0.41
N LEU A 38 5.50 -29.42 0.50
CA LEU A 38 6.11 -30.13 -0.63
C LEU A 38 5.09 -30.54 -1.70
N ASN A 39 3.82 -30.74 -1.32
CA ASN A 39 2.74 -31.03 -2.27
C ASN A 39 2.07 -29.77 -2.85
N SER A 40 2.35 -28.59 -2.30
CA SER A 40 1.88 -27.33 -2.87
C SER A 40 2.57 -27.06 -4.21
N THR A 41 1.86 -26.43 -5.15
CA THR A 41 2.39 -26.09 -6.48
C THR A 41 3.68 -25.27 -6.40
N ILE A 42 3.79 -24.39 -5.41
CA ILE A 42 4.94 -23.51 -5.17
C ILE A 42 6.23 -24.30 -4.96
N PHE A 43 6.20 -25.39 -4.19
CA PHE A 43 7.41 -26.20 -3.91
C PHE A 43 7.53 -27.43 -4.80
N LYS A 44 6.44 -27.84 -5.46
CA LYS A 44 6.43 -28.98 -6.39
C LYS A 44 7.21 -28.69 -7.67
N TYR A 45 7.16 -27.46 -8.17
CA TYR A 45 7.88 -27.06 -9.38
C TYR A 45 8.89 -25.95 -9.08
N PRO A 46 10.19 -26.15 -9.39
CA PRO A 46 11.22 -25.15 -9.12
C PRO A 46 10.97 -23.80 -9.79
N GLN A 47 10.33 -23.81 -10.96
CA GLN A 47 9.99 -22.60 -11.72
C GLN A 47 8.95 -21.75 -10.96
N ASP A 48 7.96 -22.41 -10.35
CA ASP A 48 6.92 -21.76 -9.55
C ASP A 48 7.48 -21.23 -8.23
N TYR A 49 8.46 -21.93 -7.64
CA TYR A 49 9.16 -21.46 -6.45
C TYR A 49 9.89 -20.13 -6.71
N VAL A 50 10.55 -19.99 -7.86
CA VAL A 50 11.24 -18.74 -8.24
C VAL A 50 10.24 -17.58 -8.39
N LEU A 51 9.06 -17.85 -8.97
CA LEU A 51 8.01 -16.85 -9.16
C LEU A 51 7.23 -16.53 -7.87
N GLY A 52 7.17 -17.45 -6.92
CA GLY A 52 6.43 -17.32 -5.65
C GLY A 52 7.30 -16.96 -4.43
N LYS A 53 8.61 -16.78 -4.60
CA LYS A 53 9.54 -16.57 -3.48
C LYS A 53 9.32 -15.25 -2.75
N ASP A 54 8.77 -14.26 -3.45
CA ASP A 54 8.53 -12.94 -2.87
C ASP A 54 7.15 -12.41 -3.28
N THR A 55 6.21 -12.52 -2.34
CA THR A 55 4.86 -11.97 -2.50
C THR A 55 4.88 -10.45 -2.60
N PHE A 56 5.99 -9.78 -2.25
CA PHE A 56 6.14 -8.34 -2.37
C PHE A 56 5.94 -7.85 -3.81
N TYR A 57 6.51 -8.53 -4.81
CA TYR A 57 6.35 -8.11 -6.20
C TYR A 57 4.90 -8.26 -6.67
N VAL A 58 4.24 -9.35 -6.29
CA VAL A 58 2.82 -9.59 -6.61
C VAL A 58 1.92 -8.58 -5.94
N GLU A 59 2.15 -8.30 -4.65
CA GLU A 59 1.38 -7.30 -3.89
C GLU A 59 1.62 -5.88 -4.39
N SER A 60 2.87 -5.52 -4.69
CA SER A 60 3.22 -4.20 -5.25
C SER A 60 2.58 -3.99 -6.62
N PHE A 61 2.59 -5.00 -7.48
CA PHE A 61 1.93 -4.94 -8.78
C PHE A 61 0.41 -4.81 -8.62
N ASN A 62 -0.20 -5.59 -7.73
CA ASN A 62 -1.62 -5.47 -7.42
C ASN A 62 -1.99 -4.08 -6.90
N ASN A 63 -1.12 -3.46 -6.09
CA ASN A 63 -1.33 -2.08 -5.63
C ASN A 63 -1.32 -1.08 -6.80
N VAL A 64 -0.41 -1.22 -7.76
CA VAL A 64 -0.37 -0.38 -8.97
C VAL A 64 -1.61 -0.62 -9.83
N ILE A 65 -2.01 -1.87 -10.06
CA ILE A 65 -3.25 -2.18 -10.79
C ILE A 65 -4.45 -1.51 -10.15
N ASN A 66 -4.59 -1.57 -8.82
CA ASN A 66 -5.74 -0.97 -8.12
C ASN A 66 -5.83 0.56 -8.30
N ILE A 67 -4.73 1.25 -8.63
CA ILE A 67 -4.74 2.70 -8.93
C ILE A 67 -5.47 2.96 -10.27
N TYR A 68 -5.21 2.13 -11.27
CA TYR A 68 -5.78 2.28 -12.60
C TYR A 68 -7.13 1.57 -12.77
N GLN A 69 -7.29 0.45 -12.08
CA GLN A 69 -8.46 -0.43 -12.10
C GLN A 69 -8.99 -0.60 -10.69
N ASP A 70 -9.73 0.41 -10.22
CA ASP A 70 -10.49 0.26 -8.99
C ASP A 70 -11.51 -0.88 -9.15
N ARG A 71 -11.44 -1.88 -8.27
CA ARG A 71 -12.33 -3.05 -8.27
C ARG A 71 -13.81 -2.69 -8.13
N ARG A 72 -14.12 -1.48 -7.65
CA ARG A 72 -15.48 -0.98 -7.46
C ARG A 72 -16.09 -0.39 -8.73
N ILE A 73 -15.30 -0.19 -9.78
CA ILE A 73 -15.74 0.45 -11.01
C ILE A 73 -15.62 -0.57 -12.14
N ALA A 74 -16.75 -0.91 -12.74
CA ALA A 74 -16.78 -1.73 -13.94
C ALA A 74 -16.35 -0.89 -15.14
N PHE A 75 -15.31 -1.33 -15.85
CA PHE A 75 -14.85 -0.73 -17.09
C PHE A 75 -15.19 -1.64 -18.26
N GLY A 76 -15.52 -1.05 -19.41
CA GLY A 76 -15.64 -1.83 -20.65
C GLY A 76 -14.28 -2.33 -21.12
N ASP A 77 -14.26 -3.43 -21.89
CA ASP A 77 -13.06 -4.20 -22.24
C ASP A 77 -11.90 -3.37 -22.79
N LYS A 78 -12.19 -2.41 -23.68
CA LYS A 78 -11.16 -1.51 -24.24
C LYS A 78 -10.49 -0.63 -23.17
N GLN A 79 -11.29 -0.11 -22.25
CA GLN A 79 -10.77 0.71 -21.14
C GLN A 79 -10.07 -0.14 -20.10
N TYR A 80 -10.58 -1.35 -19.86
CA TYR A 80 -9.92 -2.31 -18.98
C TYR A 80 -8.51 -2.62 -19.50
N ASN A 81 -8.38 -3.04 -20.75
CA ASN A 81 -7.09 -3.35 -21.37
C ASN A 81 -6.13 -2.15 -21.38
N ALA A 82 -6.61 -0.96 -21.75
CA ALA A 82 -5.77 0.23 -21.74
C ALA A 82 -5.23 0.55 -20.33
N ARG A 83 -6.06 0.41 -19.29
CA ARG A 83 -5.67 0.64 -17.90
C ARG A 83 -4.74 -0.43 -17.35
N SER A 84 -4.97 -1.70 -17.69
CA SER A 84 -4.03 -2.79 -17.37
C SER A 84 -2.65 -2.49 -17.95
N ASN A 85 -2.60 -2.11 -19.22
CA ASN A 85 -1.33 -1.80 -19.90
C ASN A 85 -0.62 -0.60 -19.27
N LEU A 86 -1.35 0.46 -18.89
CA LEU A 86 -0.77 1.58 -18.16
C LEU A 86 -0.20 1.18 -16.79
N ALA A 87 -0.92 0.33 -16.05
CA ALA A 87 -0.44 -0.20 -14.78
C ALA A 87 0.86 -1.02 -14.95
N VAL A 88 0.93 -1.85 -15.99
CA VAL A 88 2.12 -2.63 -16.35
C VAL A 88 3.29 -1.71 -16.69
N CYS A 89 3.10 -0.69 -17.54
CA CYS A 89 4.16 0.25 -17.87
C CYS A 89 4.68 0.99 -16.63
N GLN A 90 3.79 1.51 -15.78
CA GLN A 90 4.21 2.20 -14.56
C GLN A 90 4.97 1.27 -13.62
N TRP A 91 4.49 0.04 -13.43
CA TRP A 91 5.15 -0.89 -12.52
C TRP A 91 6.52 -1.30 -13.06
N ASN A 92 6.64 -1.66 -14.35
CA ASN A 92 7.92 -2.01 -14.97
C ASN A 92 8.95 -0.88 -14.92
N GLU A 93 8.53 0.38 -14.98
CA GLU A 93 9.44 1.53 -14.91
C GLU A 93 9.93 1.82 -13.48
N ASN A 94 9.16 1.41 -12.47
CA ASN A 94 9.43 1.77 -11.07
C ASN A 94 9.72 0.57 -10.16
N VAL A 95 9.60 -0.66 -10.67
CA VAL A 95 10.03 -1.87 -9.98
C VAL A 95 11.55 -1.79 -9.78
N ASP A 96 12.00 -2.09 -8.56
CA ASP A 96 13.41 -2.01 -8.14
C ASP A 96 14.07 -0.63 -8.25
N ARG A 97 13.29 0.43 -8.48
CA ARG A 97 13.82 1.80 -8.49
C ARG A 97 14.21 2.22 -7.08
N ASP A 98 15.43 2.70 -6.93
CA ASP A 98 15.89 3.31 -5.67
C ASP A 98 14.94 4.44 -5.26
N TYR A 99 14.53 4.41 -3.99
CA TYR A 99 13.66 5.45 -3.46
C TYR A 99 14.44 6.77 -3.42
N THR A 100 13.90 7.79 -4.10
CA THR A 100 14.45 9.15 -4.01
C THR A 100 13.84 9.94 -2.86
N SER A 101 12.76 9.44 -2.26
CA SER A 101 12.04 10.13 -1.18
C SER A 101 12.32 9.50 0.19
N ILE A 102 12.95 10.28 1.07
CA ILE A 102 13.03 9.96 2.50
C ILE A 102 11.65 10.27 3.09
N SER A 103 10.82 9.25 3.25
CA SER A 103 9.56 9.37 3.98
C SER A 103 9.88 9.34 5.48
N ASN A 104 9.90 10.51 6.13
CA ASN A 104 9.98 10.56 7.59
C ASN A 104 8.58 10.27 8.15
N PRO A 105 8.29 9.08 8.72
CA PRO A 105 7.03 8.84 9.38
C PRO A 105 6.91 9.83 10.54
N ARG A 106 6.00 10.80 10.38
CA ARG A 106 5.67 11.74 11.46
C ARG A 106 5.16 10.90 12.63
N ASN A 107 5.87 10.96 13.76
CA ASN A 107 5.60 10.35 15.07
C ASN A 107 4.39 9.38 15.10
N PRO A 108 4.57 8.06 15.31
CA PRO A 108 3.48 7.07 15.39
C PRO A 108 2.39 7.40 16.43
N ARG A 109 2.72 8.23 17.43
CA ARG A 109 1.77 8.72 18.45
C ARG A 109 0.93 9.92 17.99
N THR A 110 1.14 10.44 16.78
CA THR A 110 0.24 11.44 16.22
C THR A 110 -0.90 10.71 15.51
N PRO A 111 -2.13 10.68 16.10
CA PRO A 111 -3.27 10.17 15.36
C PRO A 111 -3.34 10.96 14.06
N ARG A 112 -3.46 10.24 12.94
CA ARG A 112 -3.66 10.79 11.59
C ARG A 112 -4.51 12.03 11.76
N SER A 113 -3.91 13.23 11.60
CA SER A 113 -4.58 14.50 11.86
C SER A 113 -5.97 14.34 11.30
N VAL A 114 -6.98 14.40 12.17
CA VAL A 114 -8.38 14.27 11.79
C VAL A 114 -8.60 15.46 10.88
N ARG A 115 -8.31 15.28 9.58
CA ARG A 115 -8.60 16.28 8.56
C ARG A 115 -10.09 16.43 8.70
N GLY A 116 -10.51 17.58 9.25
CA GLY A 116 -11.90 17.83 9.60
C GLY A 116 -12.80 17.43 8.44
N LYS A 117 -14.04 17.01 8.77
CA LYS A 117 -15.04 16.55 7.79
C LYS A 117 -14.89 17.30 6.47
N LYS A 118 -14.56 16.60 5.38
CA LYS A 118 -14.47 17.18 4.04
C LYS A 118 -15.83 17.82 3.74
N THR A 119 -15.92 19.14 3.89
CA THR A 119 -17.11 19.87 3.44
C THR A 119 -16.92 20.12 1.95
N PHE A 120 -17.86 19.65 1.13
CA PHE A 120 -17.87 19.87 -0.34
C PHE A 120 -18.14 21.34 -0.72
N LYS A 121 -17.69 22.30 0.10
CA LYS A 121 -17.85 23.74 -0.14
C LYS A 121 -16.89 24.27 -1.21
N PHE A 122 -15.98 23.44 -1.73
CA PHE A 122 -15.01 23.82 -2.76
C PHE A 122 -15.67 24.48 -3.97
N ARG A 123 -16.74 23.89 -4.51
CA ARG A 123 -17.47 24.43 -5.66
C ARG A 123 -18.15 25.76 -5.35
N GLY A 124 -18.71 25.91 -4.15
CA GLY A 124 -19.32 27.17 -3.68
C GLY A 124 -18.29 28.28 -3.44
N ASN A 125 -17.11 27.92 -2.94
CA ASN A 125 -16.01 28.87 -2.74
C ASN A 125 -15.44 29.36 -4.08
N ILE A 126 -15.26 28.48 -5.06
CA ILE A 126 -14.86 28.89 -6.42
C ILE A 126 -15.89 29.83 -7.03
N TRP A 127 -17.18 29.51 -6.92
CA TRP A 127 -18.25 30.36 -7.45
C TRP A 127 -18.25 31.75 -6.79
N LYS A 128 -18.12 31.82 -5.46
CA LYS A 128 -18.01 33.10 -4.74
C LYS A 128 -16.80 33.91 -5.17
N THR A 129 -15.64 33.27 -5.32
CA THR A 129 -14.42 33.95 -5.81
C THR A 129 -14.62 34.49 -7.23
N PHE A 130 -15.19 33.69 -8.14
CA PHE A 130 -15.47 34.09 -9.51
C PHE A 130 -16.44 35.28 -9.56
N VAL A 131 -17.58 35.18 -8.88
CA VAL A 131 -18.57 36.26 -8.78
C VAL A 131 -17.92 37.52 -8.21
N ASN A 132 -17.17 37.42 -7.11
CA ASN A 132 -16.48 38.57 -6.54
C ASN A 132 -15.52 39.23 -7.53
N VAL A 133 -14.72 38.49 -8.29
CA VAL A 133 -13.80 39.04 -9.31
C VAL A 133 -14.56 39.74 -10.44
N VAL A 134 -15.66 39.14 -10.92
CA VAL A 134 -16.46 39.70 -12.03
C VAL A 134 -17.18 40.98 -11.60
N TYR A 135 -17.76 41.02 -10.41
CA TYR A 135 -18.51 42.18 -9.91
C TYR A 135 -17.63 43.27 -9.30
N SER A 136 -16.45 42.95 -8.75
CA SER A 136 -15.48 43.96 -8.29
C SER A 136 -14.87 44.72 -9.46
N ARG A 137 -14.63 44.08 -10.62
CA ARG A 137 -14.21 44.76 -11.86
C ARG A 137 -15.24 45.74 -12.43
N LYS A 138 -16.54 45.53 -12.17
CA LYS A 138 -17.59 46.47 -12.60
C LYS A 138 -17.64 47.73 -11.74
N ARG A 139 -17.21 47.67 -10.48
CA ARG A 139 -17.19 48.83 -9.58
C ARG A 139 -16.07 49.81 -9.91
N THR A 140 -14.95 49.35 -10.46
CA THR A 140 -13.81 50.19 -10.84
C THR A 140 -13.97 50.91 -12.18
N ARG A 141 -14.99 50.56 -12.97
CA ARG A 141 -15.27 51.16 -14.30
C ARG A 141 -16.43 52.17 -14.30
N ARG A 142 -16.95 52.54 -13.13
CA ARG A 142 -17.85 53.68 -12.94
C ARG A 142 -17.17 54.68 -12.02
N ASN A 143 -16.29 55.48 -12.61
CA ASN A 143 -15.94 56.85 -12.26
C ASN A 143 -15.36 57.47 -13.54
#